data_AF-A0A3N5UYU5-F1
#
_entry.id   AF-A0A3N5UYU5-F1
#
_cell.length_a   1.000
_cell.length_b   1.000
_cell.length_c   1.000
_cell.angle_alpha   90.00
_cell.angle_beta   90.00
_cell.angle_gamma   90.00
#
_symmetry.space_group_name_H-M   'P 1'
#
loop_
_entity.id
_entity.type
_entity.pdbx_description
1 polymer ?
#
loop_
_entity_poly.entity_id
_entity_poly.type
_entity_poly.pdbx_seq_one_letter_code
_entity_poly.pdbx_strand_id
1 'polypeptide(L)'
;PEMLVGEEAVAQAQAELEAAITAAEQDPSDANNQKVIEAQSTLSEAQETLNYAYYNYSNSYSLGTFTYPVRNDKGVTIRREYIPPTEAELLAGRAAYDLAKANLSDAQGYLDVLLGRKTAEEVSASSLTSLTEAKIELDSAAAGLRATELIAPIRGTVTSIELNVGEEVGNSAVITLSNLDQPYTLDVYLDETDWDKAKVGYAASVTFDLLPDKNYTGKVTRVYPALDDSSGAAMVHVLVQLETSIGVDLPVGSTAGVDVTGGEALGVVLVPISALKEVEPGKYIVYILKNGEPVEQAVEIGLQDILYAEVKSGLQAGDIVVTDVTAVTQ
;
A
#
# COMPACT_ATOMS: atom_id res chain seq x y z
N PRO A 1 37.21 -30.79 29.09
CA PRO A 1 36.30 -29.88 29.85
C PRO A 1 37.06 -28.98 30.82
N GLU A 2 37.80 -29.55 31.77
CA GLU A 2 38.54 -28.77 32.80
C GLU A 2 39.60 -27.84 32.20
N MET A 3 40.35 -28.28 31.18
CA MET A 3 41.32 -27.40 30.49
C MET A 3 40.66 -26.22 29.78
N LEU A 4 39.51 -26.45 29.14
CA LEU A 4 38.79 -25.40 28.39
C LEU A 4 38.23 -24.34 29.35
N VAL A 5 37.67 -24.77 30.49
CA VAL A 5 37.21 -23.89 31.56
C VAL A 5 38.37 -23.10 32.18
N GLY A 6 39.53 -23.75 32.38
CA GLY A 6 40.72 -23.08 32.89
C GLY A 6 41.25 -22.00 31.93
N GLU A 7 41.22 -22.25 30.62
CA GLU A 7 41.64 -21.26 29.62
C GLU A 7 40.67 -20.10 29.49
N GLU A 8 39.37 -20.36 29.51
CA GLU A 8 38.34 -19.30 29.54
C GLU A 8 38.52 -18.42 30.79
N ALA A 9 38.78 -19.04 31.96
CA ALA A 9 39.04 -18.31 33.20
C ALA A 9 40.33 -17.47 33.13
N VAL A 10 41.40 -17.98 32.52
CA VAL A 10 42.63 -17.21 32.29
C VAL A 10 42.39 -16.04 31.34
N ALA A 11 41.68 -16.25 30.24
CA ALA A 11 41.37 -15.19 29.28
C ALA A 11 40.52 -14.08 29.90
N GLN A 12 39.52 -14.45 30.71
CA GLN A 12 38.71 -13.50 31.45
C GLN A 12 39.55 -12.72 32.48
N ALA A 13 40.36 -13.41 33.29
CA ALA A 13 41.21 -12.76 34.29
C ALA A 13 42.28 -11.85 33.66
N GLN A 14 42.77 -12.17 32.46
CA GLN A 14 43.65 -11.30 31.67
C GLN A 14 42.93 -10.02 31.23
N ALA A 15 41.72 -10.13 30.70
CA ALA A 15 40.92 -8.98 30.30
C ALA A 15 40.56 -8.08 31.49
N GLU A 16 40.24 -8.67 32.64
CA GLU A 16 39.97 -7.96 33.89
C GLU A 16 41.22 -7.22 34.40
N LEU A 17 42.41 -7.84 34.31
CA LEU A 17 43.67 -7.20 34.64
C LEU A 17 43.99 -6.03 33.71
N GLU A 18 43.82 -6.19 32.40
CA GLU A 18 44.06 -5.12 31.42
C GLU A 18 43.12 -3.93 31.65
N ALA A 19 41.85 -4.19 31.95
CA ALA A 19 40.89 -3.17 32.33
C ALA A 19 41.27 -2.45 33.63
N ALA A 20 41.73 -3.21 34.65
CA ALA A 20 42.17 -2.64 35.92
C ALA A 20 43.42 -1.76 35.77
N ILE A 21 44.39 -2.19 34.94
CA ILE A 21 45.60 -1.39 34.62
C ILE A 21 45.20 -0.10 33.92
N THR A 22 44.34 -0.18 32.91
CA THR A 22 43.84 0.99 32.16
C THR A 22 43.16 1.99 33.09
N ALA A 23 42.36 1.52 34.06
CA ALA A 23 41.70 2.36 35.04
C ALA A 23 42.70 3.04 36.01
N ALA A 24 43.74 2.32 36.45
CA ALA A 24 44.78 2.86 37.32
C ALA A 24 45.69 3.87 36.61
N GLU A 25 45.93 3.70 35.30
CA GLU A 25 46.66 4.67 34.47
C GLU A 25 45.89 5.98 34.28
N GLN A 26 44.55 5.92 34.20
CA GLN A 26 43.68 7.09 34.07
C GLN A 26 43.48 7.83 35.40
N ASP A 27 43.39 7.11 36.51
CA ASP A 27 43.22 7.65 37.86
C ASP A 27 44.05 6.83 38.88
N PRO A 28 45.28 7.28 39.23
CA PRO A 28 46.20 6.54 40.09
C PRO A 28 45.84 6.70 41.57
N SER A 29 44.63 6.30 41.94
CA SER A 29 44.15 6.25 43.32
C SER A 29 44.56 4.93 43.99
N ASP A 30 44.68 4.96 45.33
CA ASP A 30 44.97 3.76 46.12
C ASP A 30 43.94 2.64 45.87
N ALA A 31 42.67 3.01 45.60
CA ALA A 31 41.61 2.07 45.27
C ALA A 31 41.79 1.39 43.91
N ASN A 32 42.24 2.12 42.88
CA ASN A 32 42.47 1.53 41.56
C ASN A 32 43.75 0.69 41.55
N ASN A 33 44.80 1.12 42.26
CA ASN A 33 46.01 0.32 42.47
C ASN A 33 45.70 -1.00 43.19
N GLN A 34 44.79 -0.98 44.16
CA GLN A 34 44.33 -2.20 44.85
C GLN A 34 43.61 -3.17 43.92
N LYS A 35 42.76 -2.68 42.99
CA LYS A 35 42.09 -3.52 41.99
C LYS A 35 43.06 -4.21 41.02
N VAL A 36 44.16 -3.55 40.67
CA VAL A 36 45.21 -4.17 39.85
C VAL A 36 45.84 -5.37 40.59
N ILE A 37 46.14 -5.20 41.88
CA ILE A 37 46.71 -6.28 42.72
C ILE A 37 45.73 -7.46 42.82
N GLU A 38 44.44 -7.17 43.02
CA GLU A 38 43.39 -8.20 43.07
C GLU A 38 43.26 -8.94 41.73
N ALA A 39 43.23 -8.23 40.61
CA ALA A 39 43.17 -8.82 39.27
C ALA A 39 44.42 -9.66 38.95
N GLN A 40 45.60 -9.25 39.41
CA GLN A 40 46.84 -10.05 39.30
C GLN A 40 46.74 -11.36 40.10
N SER A 41 46.16 -11.31 41.31
CA SER A 41 45.91 -12.52 42.12
C SER A 41 44.95 -13.46 41.41
N THR A 42 43.82 -12.93 40.91
CA THR A 42 42.83 -13.71 40.15
C THR A 42 43.44 -14.36 38.92
N LEU A 43 44.28 -13.65 38.17
CA LEU A 43 44.99 -14.21 37.02
C LEU A 43 45.94 -15.33 37.43
N SER A 44 46.69 -15.16 38.52
CA SER A 44 47.60 -16.18 39.04
C SER A 44 46.83 -17.44 39.45
N GLU A 45 45.71 -17.30 40.16
CA GLU A 45 44.85 -18.42 40.56
C GLU A 45 44.24 -19.15 39.35
N ALA A 46 43.80 -18.40 38.34
CA ALA A 46 43.30 -18.97 37.09
C ALA A 46 44.39 -19.76 36.34
N GLN A 47 45.62 -19.24 36.31
CA GLN A 47 46.78 -19.92 35.70
C GLN A 47 47.16 -21.19 36.45
N GLU A 48 47.14 -21.19 37.79
CA GLU A 48 47.37 -22.40 38.59
C GLU A 48 46.29 -23.45 38.34
N THR A 49 45.03 -23.03 38.28
CA THR A 49 43.90 -23.92 37.98
C THR A 49 44.04 -24.54 36.60
N LEU A 50 44.43 -23.75 35.59
CA LEU A 50 44.70 -24.24 34.24
C LEU A 50 45.87 -25.24 34.23
N ASN A 51 46.97 -24.93 34.92
CA ASN A 51 48.11 -25.84 35.04
C ASN A 51 47.72 -27.17 35.70
N TYR A 52 46.87 -27.13 36.72
CA TYR A 52 46.34 -28.33 37.37
C TYR A 52 45.43 -29.14 36.42
N ALA A 53 44.59 -28.46 35.63
CA ALA A 53 43.78 -29.10 34.60
C ALA A 53 44.64 -29.78 33.52
N TYR A 54 45.73 -29.14 33.07
CA TYR A 54 46.71 -29.74 32.17
C TYR A 54 47.39 -30.97 32.77
N TYR A 55 47.77 -30.91 34.05
CA TYR A 55 48.35 -32.04 34.78
C TYR A 55 47.38 -33.23 34.84
N ASN A 56 46.12 -33.01 35.24
CA ASN A 56 45.10 -34.06 35.28
C ASN A 56 44.81 -34.63 33.90
N TYR A 57 44.69 -33.77 32.89
CA TYR A 57 44.54 -34.21 31.50
C TYR A 57 45.68 -35.13 31.06
N SER A 58 46.93 -34.73 31.31
CA SER A 58 48.10 -35.53 30.94
C SER A 58 48.17 -36.90 31.63
N ASN A 59 47.72 -36.98 32.90
CA ASN A 59 47.82 -38.20 33.70
C ASN A 59 46.61 -39.13 33.55
N SER A 60 45.42 -38.59 33.29
CA SER A 60 44.17 -39.36 33.30
C SER A 60 43.64 -39.68 31.90
N TYR A 61 43.93 -38.84 30.90
CA TYR A 61 43.26 -38.92 29.59
C TYR A 61 44.21 -39.04 28.39
N SER A 62 45.53 -39.06 28.59
CA SER A 62 46.48 -39.24 27.48
C SER A 62 46.59 -40.72 27.06
N LEU A 63 46.48 -40.97 25.75
CA LEU A 63 46.43 -42.30 25.15
C LEU A 63 47.79 -42.99 24.98
N GLY A 64 48.90 -42.43 25.47
CA GLY A 64 50.20 -43.06 25.24
C GLY A 64 51.34 -42.48 26.06
N THR A 65 51.54 -43.00 27.28
CA THR A 65 52.89 -43.05 27.82
C THR A 65 53.64 -44.15 27.06
N PHE A 66 54.55 -43.80 26.15
CA PHE A 66 55.39 -44.81 25.51
C PHE A 66 56.57 -45.11 26.43
N THR A 67 56.72 -46.38 26.83
CA THR A 67 57.87 -46.84 27.60
C THR A 67 58.88 -47.47 26.67
N TYR A 68 60.09 -46.92 26.60
CA TYR A 68 61.19 -47.54 25.87
C TYR A 68 62.43 -47.73 26.76
N PRO A 69 63.17 -48.85 26.61
CA PRO A 69 64.39 -49.08 27.36
C PRO A 69 65.52 -48.21 26.79
N VAL A 70 66.15 -47.42 27.66
CA VAL A 70 67.39 -46.68 27.36
C VAL A 70 68.53 -47.33 28.12
N ARG A 71 69.52 -47.82 27.37
CA ARG A 71 70.74 -48.40 27.94
C ARG A 71 71.75 -47.30 28.24
N ASN A 72 72.22 -47.24 29.48
CA ASN A 72 73.32 -46.36 29.91
C ASN A 72 74.44 -47.18 30.55
N ASP A 73 75.53 -46.51 30.93
CA ASP A 73 76.74 -47.13 31.50
C ASP A 73 76.48 -47.90 32.82
N LYS A 74 75.29 -47.73 33.42
CA LYS A 74 74.86 -48.38 34.67
C LYS A 74 73.76 -49.44 34.48
N GLY A 75 73.30 -49.71 33.26
CA GLY A 75 72.28 -50.72 32.96
C GLY A 75 71.18 -50.27 32.00
N VAL A 76 70.03 -50.97 32.02
CA VAL A 76 68.82 -50.60 31.23
C VAL A 76 67.88 -49.81 32.13
N THR A 77 67.61 -48.56 31.77
CA THR A 77 66.62 -47.68 32.43
C THR A 77 65.40 -47.53 31.52
N ILE A 78 64.20 -47.73 32.05
CA ILE A 78 62.95 -47.49 31.30
C ILE A 78 62.66 -46.00 31.34
N ARG A 79 62.60 -45.34 30.18
CA ARG A 79 62.10 -43.97 30.07
C ARG A 79 60.64 -43.99 29.65
N ARG A 80 59.85 -43.10 30.26
CA ARG A 80 58.49 -42.79 29.83
C ARG A 80 58.55 -41.47 29.09
N GLU A 81 58.12 -41.48 27.84
CA GLU A 81 58.01 -40.25 27.06
C GLU A 81 56.54 -39.96 26.78
N TYR A 82 56.18 -38.70 27.01
CA TYR A 82 54.85 -38.16 26.84
C TYR A 82 54.79 -37.45 25.49
N ILE A 83 53.84 -37.86 24.64
CA ILE A 83 53.57 -37.19 23.37
C ILE A 83 52.26 -36.42 23.55
N PRO A 84 52.31 -35.10 23.80
CA PRO A 84 51.09 -34.30 23.84
C PRO A 84 50.42 -34.26 22.46
N PRO A 85 49.10 -34.05 22.40
CA PRO A 85 48.45 -33.69 21.14
C PRO A 85 49.09 -32.42 20.58
N THR A 86 49.24 -32.37 19.26
CA THR A 86 49.78 -31.21 18.57
C THR A 86 48.82 -30.02 18.70
N GLU A 87 49.33 -28.80 18.54
CA GLU A 87 48.52 -27.58 18.53
C GLU A 87 47.41 -27.65 17.46
N ALA A 88 47.70 -28.27 16.31
CA ALA A 88 46.74 -28.49 15.24
C ALA A 88 45.60 -29.45 15.64
N GLU A 89 45.89 -30.54 16.36
CA GLU A 89 44.87 -31.48 16.84
C GLU A 89 43.99 -30.85 17.92
N LEU A 90 44.58 -30.04 18.81
CA LEU A 90 43.83 -29.28 19.80
C LEU A 90 42.93 -28.24 19.14
N LEU A 91 43.43 -27.51 18.15
CA LEU A 91 42.66 -26.52 17.39
C LEU A 91 41.50 -27.17 16.64
N ALA A 92 41.74 -28.31 15.98
CA ALA A 92 40.70 -29.06 15.29
C ALA A 92 39.62 -29.57 16.24
N GLY A 93 40.01 -30.09 17.41
CA GLY A 93 39.09 -30.52 18.46
C GLY A 93 38.23 -29.37 19.01
N ARG A 94 38.82 -28.18 19.19
CA ARG A 94 38.10 -26.96 19.61
C ARG A 94 37.10 -26.52 18.55
N ALA A 95 37.53 -26.39 17.31
CA ALA A 95 36.64 -26.01 16.21
C ALA A 95 35.46 -26.98 16.08
N ALA A 96 35.70 -28.28 16.25
CA ALA A 96 34.63 -29.29 16.24
C ALA A 96 33.67 -29.15 17.44
N TYR A 97 34.20 -28.85 18.64
CA TYR A 97 33.38 -28.60 19.83
C TYR A 97 32.53 -27.33 19.69
N ASP A 98 33.12 -26.23 19.23
CA ASP A 98 32.41 -24.96 19.04
C ASP A 98 31.31 -25.09 17.99
N LEU A 99 31.58 -25.81 16.90
CA LEU A 99 30.58 -26.14 15.89
C LEU A 99 29.45 -27.00 16.47
N ALA A 100 29.78 -28.04 17.26
CA ALA A 100 28.77 -28.88 17.89
C ALA A 100 27.90 -28.10 18.89
N LYS A 101 28.50 -27.18 19.65
CA LYS A 101 27.80 -26.27 20.58
C LYS A 101 26.86 -25.31 19.83
N ALA A 102 27.32 -24.72 18.73
CA ALA A 102 26.50 -23.87 17.88
C ALA A 102 25.30 -24.65 17.29
N ASN A 103 25.54 -25.84 16.74
CA ASN A 103 24.48 -26.70 16.20
C ASN A 103 23.45 -27.11 17.26
N LEU A 104 23.90 -27.40 18.49
CA LEU A 104 22.99 -27.71 19.60
C LEU A 104 22.11 -26.50 19.96
N SER A 105 22.70 -25.31 20.02
CA SER A 105 21.98 -24.05 20.29
C SER A 105 20.92 -23.78 19.21
N ASP A 106 21.27 -23.94 17.93
CA ASP A 106 20.35 -23.77 16.80
C ASP A 106 19.19 -24.78 16.86
N ALA A 107 19.48 -26.06 17.13
CA ALA A 107 18.46 -27.09 17.24
C ALA A 107 17.51 -26.87 18.42
N GLN A 108 18.03 -26.38 19.55
CA GLN A 108 17.22 -26.00 20.71
C GLN A 108 16.31 -24.81 20.39
N GLY A 109 16.83 -23.78 19.72
CA GLY A 109 16.03 -22.63 19.28
C GLY A 109 14.91 -23.05 18.31
N TYR A 110 15.21 -23.93 17.36
CA TYR A 110 14.21 -24.49 16.45
C TYR A 110 13.11 -25.27 17.18
N LEU A 111 13.48 -26.11 18.15
CA LEU A 111 12.52 -26.85 18.97
C LEU A 111 11.62 -25.92 19.80
N ASP A 112 12.18 -24.86 20.38
CA ASP A 112 11.40 -23.89 21.17
C ASP A 112 10.38 -23.13 20.31
N VAL A 113 10.71 -22.82 19.05
CA VAL A 113 9.75 -22.25 18.08
C VAL A 113 8.64 -23.25 17.74
N LEU A 114 8.97 -24.53 17.51
CA LEU A 114 7.97 -25.57 17.25
C LEU A 114 7.03 -25.80 18.43
N LEU A 115 7.54 -25.69 19.66
CA LEU A 115 6.76 -25.82 20.88
C LEU A 115 6.02 -24.53 21.26
N GLY A 116 6.13 -23.46 20.46
CA GLY A 116 5.47 -22.17 20.70
C GLY A 116 6.00 -21.40 21.92
N ARG A 117 7.22 -21.71 22.37
CA ARG A 117 7.87 -21.05 23.52
C ARG A 117 8.58 -19.75 23.15
N LYS A 118 8.99 -19.62 21.89
CA LYS A 118 9.65 -18.44 21.31
C LYS A 118 9.10 -18.17 19.91
N THR A 119 9.21 -16.93 19.43
CA THR A 119 8.88 -16.60 18.05
C THR A 119 10.08 -16.82 17.13
N ALA A 120 9.84 -17.06 15.84
CA ALA A 120 10.90 -17.29 14.86
C ALA A 120 11.84 -16.08 14.69
N GLU A 121 11.40 -14.89 15.09
CA GLU A 121 12.19 -13.64 15.04
C GLU A 121 13.24 -13.56 16.16
N GLU A 122 13.08 -14.32 17.24
CA GLU A 122 13.97 -14.32 18.41
C GLU A 122 15.14 -15.31 18.28
N VAL A 123 15.18 -16.10 17.21
CA VAL A 123 16.13 -17.20 17.03
C VAL A 123 16.81 -17.06 15.68
N SER A 124 18.13 -16.82 15.67
CA SER A 124 18.96 -16.73 14.46
C SER A 124 19.36 -18.11 13.93
N ALA A 125 18.39 -19.02 13.71
CA ALA A 125 18.69 -20.36 13.24
C ALA A 125 18.45 -20.48 11.73
N SER A 126 19.46 -20.97 11.00
CA SER A 126 19.36 -21.37 9.59
C SER A 126 18.17 -22.31 9.32
N SER A 127 17.76 -23.11 10.30
CA SER A 127 16.59 -24.00 10.24
C SER A 127 15.24 -23.28 10.19
N LEU A 128 15.17 -22.02 10.63
CA LEU A 128 13.96 -21.21 10.52
C LEU A 128 13.74 -20.69 9.10
N THR A 129 14.80 -20.54 8.32
CA THR A 129 14.69 -20.22 6.89
C THR A 129 13.91 -21.32 6.18
N SER A 130 14.28 -22.59 6.38
CA SER A 130 13.55 -23.72 5.77
C SER A 130 12.10 -23.83 6.26
N LEU A 131 11.83 -23.52 7.54
CA LEU A 131 10.45 -23.46 8.04
C LEU A 131 9.65 -22.32 7.39
N THR A 132 10.28 -21.17 7.20
CA THR A 132 9.66 -20.00 6.58
C THR A 132 9.38 -20.27 5.10
N GLU A 133 10.33 -20.86 4.39
CA GLU A 133 10.16 -21.31 3.01
C GLU A 133 9.00 -22.30 2.88
N ALA A 134 8.96 -23.33 3.75
CA ALA A 134 7.88 -24.31 3.76
C ALA A 134 6.51 -23.67 4.07
N LYS A 135 6.46 -22.65 4.94
CA LYS A 135 5.23 -21.88 5.20
C LYS A 135 4.79 -21.06 3.97
N ILE A 136 5.72 -20.39 3.31
CA ILE A 136 5.44 -19.64 2.08
C ILE A 136 4.94 -20.58 0.99
N GLU A 137 5.54 -21.76 0.85
CA GLU A 137 5.11 -22.77 -0.11
C GLU A 137 3.71 -23.30 0.22
N LEU A 138 3.42 -23.56 1.51
CA LEU A 138 2.09 -23.94 1.96
C LEU A 138 1.05 -22.84 1.67
N ASP A 139 1.37 -21.58 1.98
CA ASP A 139 0.47 -20.45 1.75
C ASP A 139 0.23 -20.23 0.25
N SER A 140 1.27 -20.40 -0.57
CA SER A 140 1.19 -20.35 -2.03
C SER A 140 0.31 -21.48 -2.59
N ALA A 141 0.52 -22.71 -2.13
CA ALA A 141 -0.31 -23.86 -2.52
C ALA A 141 -1.78 -23.68 -2.07
N ALA A 142 -2.00 -23.14 -0.87
CA ALA A 142 -3.33 -22.82 -0.36
C ALA A 142 -3.99 -21.69 -1.16
N ALA A 143 -3.23 -20.66 -1.59
CA ALA A 143 -3.73 -19.61 -2.47
C ALA A 143 -4.09 -20.16 -3.85
N GLY A 144 -3.26 -21.05 -4.41
CA GLY A 144 -3.54 -21.76 -5.66
C GLY A 144 -4.82 -22.60 -5.58
N LEU A 145 -5.03 -23.32 -4.47
CA LEU A 145 -6.27 -24.06 -4.24
C LEU A 145 -7.49 -23.12 -4.17
N ARG A 146 -7.41 -22.02 -3.41
CA ARG A 146 -8.51 -21.03 -3.35
C ARG A 146 -8.80 -20.41 -4.72
N ALA A 147 -7.78 -20.20 -5.54
CA ALA A 147 -7.95 -19.68 -6.90
C ALA A 147 -8.67 -20.64 -7.86
N THR A 148 -8.80 -21.93 -7.51
CA THR A 148 -9.64 -22.88 -8.26
C THR A 148 -11.14 -22.65 -8.04
N GLU A 149 -11.51 -21.95 -6.96
CA GLU A 149 -12.89 -21.56 -6.67
C GLU A 149 -13.08 -20.06 -6.97
N LEU A 150 -13.84 -19.77 -8.03
CA LEU A 150 -14.17 -18.39 -8.37
C LEU A 150 -15.28 -17.87 -7.44
N ILE A 151 -14.90 -17.00 -6.51
CA ILE A 151 -15.83 -16.32 -5.60
C ILE A 151 -16.10 -14.91 -6.13
N ALA A 152 -17.37 -14.49 -6.11
CA ALA A 152 -17.76 -13.14 -6.51
C ALA A 152 -17.09 -12.09 -5.60
N PRO A 153 -16.28 -11.16 -6.15
CA PRO A 153 -15.58 -10.14 -5.35
C PRO A 153 -16.53 -9.05 -4.83
N ILE A 154 -17.68 -8.89 -5.49
CA ILE A 154 -18.72 -7.92 -5.16
C ILE A 154 -20.09 -8.58 -5.25
N ARG A 155 -21.09 -8.00 -4.57
CA ARG A 155 -22.49 -8.30 -4.85
C ARG A 155 -22.86 -7.72 -6.21
N GLY A 156 -23.57 -8.49 -7.02
CA GLY A 156 -24.09 -8.06 -8.31
C GLY A 156 -24.81 -9.19 -9.04
N THR A 157 -25.22 -8.90 -10.26
CA THR A 157 -25.86 -9.84 -11.18
C THR A 157 -24.83 -10.31 -12.21
N VAL A 158 -24.81 -11.61 -12.51
CA VAL A 158 -23.97 -12.16 -13.58
C VAL A 158 -24.56 -11.76 -14.93
N THR A 159 -23.83 -10.97 -15.70
CA THR A 159 -24.26 -10.42 -17.00
C THR A 159 -23.70 -11.19 -18.19
N SER A 160 -22.54 -11.83 -18.04
CA SER A 160 -21.95 -12.69 -19.06
C SER A 160 -21.22 -13.87 -18.43
N ILE A 161 -21.29 -15.03 -19.08
CA ILE A 161 -20.50 -16.22 -18.80
C ILE A 161 -19.90 -16.68 -20.13
N GLU A 162 -18.60 -16.51 -20.28
CA GLU A 162 -17.83 -16.80 -21.50
C GLU A 162 -16.98 -18.05 -21.32
N LEU A 163 -17.55 -19.09 -20.72
CA LEU A 163 -16.88 -20.37 -20.50
C LEU A 163 -17.88 -21.52 -20.53
N ASN A 164 -17.45 -22.67 -21.02
CA ASN A 164 -18.21 -23.92 -20.93
C ASN A 164 -17.55 -24.90 -19.96
N VAL A 165 -18.36 -25.81 -19.40
CA VAL A 165 -17.85 -26.88 -18.54
C VAL A 165 -16.91 -27.78 -19.35
N GLY A 166 -15.68 -27.93 -18.86
CA GLY A 166 -14.63 -28.73 -19.51
C GLY A 166 -13.74 -27.94 -20.48
N GLU A 167 -13.98 -26.65 -20.65
CA GLU A 167 -13.12 -25.76 -21.42
C GLU A 167 -11.86 -25.37 -20.62
N GLU A 168 -10.71 -25.31 -21.28
CA GLU A 168 -9.48 -24.83 -20.66
C GLU A 168 -9.52 -23.29 -20.61
N VAL A 169 -9.39 -22.74 -19.42
CA VAL A 169 -9.38 -21.29 -19.19
C VAL A 169 -7.98 -20.83 -18.82
N GLY A 170 -7.53 -19.74 -19.46
CA GLY A 170 -6.30 -19.06 -19.10
C GLY A 170 -6.52 -18.01 -18.01
N ASN A 171 -5.79 -16.90 -18.09
CA ASN A 171 -5.91 -15.76 -17.16
C ASN A 171 -6.94 -14.70 -17.62
N SER A 172 -7.81 -15.03 -18.56
CA SER A 172 -8.83 -14.10 -19.08
C SER A 172 -10.05 -14.04 -18.15
N ALA A 173 -10.75 -12.91 -18.15
CA ALA A 173 -12.04 -12.81 -17.49
C ALA A 173 -13.06 -13.72 -18.18
N VAL A 174 -13.73 -14.56 -17.40
CA VAL A 174 -14.69 -15.57 -17.90
C VAL A 174 -16.12 -15.34 -17.43
N ILE A 175 -16.31 -14.53 -16.38
CA ILE A 175 -17.62 -14.15 -15.84
C ILE A 175 -17.60 -12.65 -15.60
N THR A 176 -18.61 -11.96 -16.11
CA THR A 176 -18.83 -10.54 -15.84
C THR A 176 -19.93 -10.40 -14.79
N LEU A 177 -19.62 -9.67 -13.71
CA LEU A 177 -20.60 -9.26 -12.71
C LEU A 177 -20.83 -7.76 -12.82
N SER A 178 -22.09 -7.35 -12.78
CA SER A 178 -22.50 -5.95 -12.79
C SER A 178 -23.43 -5.66 -11.62
N ASN A 179 -23.23 -4.53 -10.95
CA ASN A 179 -24.21 -4.04 -9.98
C ASN A 179 -25.34 -3.34 -10.74
N LEU A 180 -26.55 -3.87 -10.64
CA LEU A 180 -27.75 -3.35 -11.30
C LEU A 180 -28.72 -2.71 -10.29
N ASP A 181 -28.25 -2.43 -9.08
CA ASP A 181 -29.04 -1.78 -8.04
C ASP A 181 -29.48 -0.39 -8.52
N GLN A 182 -30.74 -0.06 -8.23
CA GLN A 182 -31.33 1.24 -8.55
C GLN A 182 -31.23 2.19 -7.35
N PRO A 183 -31.21 3.51 -7.58
CA PRO A 183 -31.31 4.21 -8.86
C PRO A 183 -30.06 4.09 -9.74
N TYR A 184 -30.24 4.14 -11.07
CA TYR A 184 -29.12 4.03 -12.03
C TYR A 184 -28.26 5.29 -12.09
N THR A 185 -26.97 5.09 -12.31
CA THR A 185 -26.00 6.12 -12.67
C THR A 185 -25.70 6.04 -14.16
N LEU A 186 -25.65 7.18 -14.83
CA LEU A 186 -25.39 7.29 -16.25
C LEU A 186 -24.08 8.04 -16.48
N ASP A 187 -23.25 7.50 -17.38
CA ASP A 187 -22.13 8.20 -17.98
C ASP A 187 -22.66 9.13 -19.08
N VAL A 188 -22.39 10.43 -18.93
CA VAL A 188 -22.87 11.47 -19.85
C VAL A 188 -21.67 12.26 -20.35
N TYR A 189 -21.63 12.47 -21.66
CA TYR A 189 -20.58 13.19 -22.36
C TYR A 189 -21.14 14.49 -22.93
N LEU A 190 -20.57 15.62 -22.52
CA LEU A 190 -20.94 16.96 -22.96
C LEU A 190 -19.78 17.56 -23.77
N ASP A 191 -20.08 18.55 -24.61
CA ASP A 191 -19.04 19.27 -25.38
C ASP A 191 -18.10 20.05 -24.45
N GLU A 192 -16.81 20.19 -24.84
CA GLU A 192 -15.83 20.96 -24.07
C GLU A 192 -16.25 22.41 -23.82
N THR A 193 -17.03 23.00 -24.74
CA THR A 193 -17.52 24.37 -24.64
C THR A 193 -18.60 24.56 -23.57
N ASP A 194 -19.22 23.47 -23.11
CA ASP A 194 -20.26 23.47 -22.07
C ASP A 194 -19.73 23.08 -20.67
N TRP A 195 -18.40 22.97 -20.52
CA TRP A 195 -17.75 22.65 -19.24
C TRP A 195 -18.23 23.52 -18.06
N ASP A 196 -18.42 24.82 -18.28
CA ASP A 196 -18.83 25.77 -17.25
C ASP A 196 -20.29 25.59 -16.79
N LYS A 197 -21.09 24.89 -17.61
CA LYS A 197 -22.50 24.53 -17.35
C LYS A 197 -22.66 23.12 -16.76
N ALA A 198 -21.57 22.37 -16.61
CA ALA A 198 -21.56 21.04 -16.03
C ALA A 198 -21.07 21.08 -14.58
N LYS A 199 -21.97 21.29 -13.60
CA LYS A 199 -21.62 21.35 -12.17
C LYS A 199 -22.35 20.30 -11.35
N VAL A 200 -21.66 19.82 -10.30
CA VAL A 200 -22.26 18.91 -9.31
C VAL A 200 -23.47 19.57 -8.66
N GLY A 201 -24.56 18.81 -8.56
CA GLY A 201 -25.84 19.24 -8.00
C GLY A 201 -26.83 19.77 -9.03
N TYR A 202 -26.41 20.02 -10.28
CA TYR A 202 -27.33 20.46 -11.33
C TYR A 202 -28.36 19.38 -11.66
N ALA A 203 -29.60 19.82 -11.90
CA ALA A 203 -30.70 18.94 -12.27
C ALA A 203 -30.51 18.44 -13.70
N ALA A 204 -30.89 17.18 -13.93
CA ALA A 204 -30.87 16.55 -15.24
C ALA A 204 -32.21 15.85 -15.51
N SER A 205 -32.70 15.96 -16.75
CA SER A 205 -33.80 15.15 -17.26
C SER A 205 -33.23 14.03 -18.11
N VAL A 206 -33.65 12.80 -17.86
CA VAL A 206 -33.15 11.60 -18.53
C VAL A 206 -34.30 10.89 -19.24
N THR A 207 -34.09 10.59 -20.52
CA THR A 207 -35.04 9.87 -21.36
C THR A 207 -34.32 8.69 -21.99
N PHE A 208 -34.69 7.47 -21.60
CA PHE A 208 -34.08 6.25 -22.16
C PHE A 208 -34.66 5.95 -23.54
N ASP A 209 -33.82 5.52 -24.48
CA ASP A 209 -34.26 5.16 -25.84
C ASP A 209 -35.24 3.97 -25.82
N LEU A 210 -35.07 3.07 -24.86
CA LEU A 210 -35.96 1.94 -24.62
C LEU A 210 -37.28 2.33 -23.93
N LEU A 211 -37.39 3.54 -23.37
CA LEU A 211 -38.56 4.06 -22.67
C LEU A 211 -38.85 5.51 -23.08
N PRO A 212 -39.13 5.78 -24.38
CA PRO A 212 -39.18 7.14 -24.92
C PRO A 212 -40.33 7.99 -24.37
N ASP A 213 -41.39 7.36 -23.86
CA ASP A 213 -42.56 8.05 -23.31
C ASP A 213 -42.41 8.46 -21.83
N LYS A 214 -41.24 8.21 -21.23
CA LYS A 214 -40.98 8.46 -19.80
C LYS A 214 -39.74 9.32 -19.59
N ASN A 215 -39.93 10.42 -18.87
CA ASN A 215 -38.85 11.28 -18.38
C ASN A 215 -38.55 10.97 -16.92
N TYR A 216 -37.28 10.85 -16.59
CA TYR A 216 -36.80 10.62 -15.23
C TYR A 216 -35.95 11.81 -14.77
N THR A 217 -36.08 12.16 -13.50
CA THR A 217 -35.24 13.20 -12.90
C THR A 217 -33.95 12.59 -12.37
N GLY A 218 -32.85 13.32 -12.57
CA GLY A 218 -31.53 12.98 -12.07
C GLY A 218 -30.76 14.23 -11.64
N LYS A 219 -29.59 14.00 -11.08
CA LYS A 219 -28.65 15.05 -10.69
C LYS A 219 -27.23 14.68 -11.07
N VAL A 220 -26.46 15.69 -11.47
CA VAL A 220 -25.01 15.53 -11.67
C VAL A 220 -24.37 15.28 -10.31
N THR A 221 -23.77 14.11 -10.12
CA THR A 221 -23.08 13.72 -8.87
C THR A 221 -21.58 13.88 -8.97
N ARG A 222 -21.04 13.82 -10.18
CA ARG A 222 -19.60 13.95 -10.44
C ARG A 222 -19.36 14.60 -11.78
N VAL A 223 -18.33 15.43 -11.82
CA VAL A 223 -17.74 15.97 -13.04
C VAL A 223 -16.27 15.54 -13.02
N TYR A 224 -15.82 14.85 -14.05
CA TYR A 224 -14.45 14.38 -14.10
C TYR A 224 -13.50 15.57 -14.38
N PRO A 225 -12.33 15.63 -13.70
CA PRO A 225 -11.41 16.76 -13.82
C PRO A 225 -10.55 16.73 -15.09
N ALA A 226 -10.74 15.73 -15.95
CA ALA A 226 -10.04 15.56 -17.22
C ALA A 226 -11.08 15.34 -18.34
N LEU A 227 -10.75 15.82 -19.54
CA LEU A 227 -11.55 15.53 -20.73
C LEU A 227 -11.34 14.07 -21.14
N ASP A 228 -12.43 13.45 -21.60
CA ASP A 228 -12.41 12.10 -22.16
C ASP A 228 -12.29 12.18 -23.68
N ASP A 229 -11.60 11.22 -24.29
CA ASP A 229 -11.51 11.09 -25.75
C ASP A 229 -12.63 10.14 -26.21
N SER A 230 -13.74 10.73 -26.61
CA SER A 230 -14.84 9.99 -27.21
C SER A 230 -14.81 10.17 -28.72
N SER A 231 -14.33 9.15 -29.43
CA SER A 231 -14.28 9.08 -30.90
C SER A 231 -13.44 10.19 -31.57
N GLY A 232 -12.35 10.64 -30.94
CA GLY A 232 -11.44 11.66 -31.47
C GLY A 232 -11.85 13.10 -31.16
N ALA A 233 -12.84 13.29 -30.30
CA ALA A 233 -13.27 14.60 -29.80
C ALA A 233 -13.15 14.64 -28.28
N ALA A 234 -12.61 15.74 -27.76
CA ALA A 234 -12.47 15.97 -26.33
C ALA A 234 -13.85 16.32 -25.73
N MET A 235 -14.29 15.54 -24.75
CA MET A 235 -15.60 15.66 -24.13
C MET A 235 -15.49 15.82 -22.63
N VAL A 236 -16.42 16.58 -22.05
CA VAL A 236 -16.61 16.66 -20.60
C VAL A 236 -17.39 15.44 -20.15
N HIS A 237 -16.77 14.61 -19.31
CA HIS A 237 -17.42 13.44 -18.74
C HIS A 237 -18.06 13.76 -17.38
N VAL A 238 -19.35 13.46 -17.24
CA VAL A 238 -20.10 13.65 -15.99
C VAL A 238 -20.90 12.40 -15.63
N LEU A 239 -21.11 12.18 -14.33
CA LEU A 239 -22.03 11.16 -13.82
C LEU A 239 -23.35 11.79 -13.42
N VAL A 240 -24.43 11.30 -14.01
CA VAL A 240 -25.79 11.67 -13.64
C VAL A 240 -26.43 10.51 -12.90
N GLN A 241 -26.84 10.75 -11.65
CA GLN A 241 -27.55 9.78 -10.83
C GLN A 241 -29.05 10.06 -10.92
N LEU A 242 -29.85 9.05 -11.26
CA LEU A 242 -31.31 9.17 -11.17
C LEU A 242 -31.74 9.35 -9.71
N GLU A 243 -32.79 10.15 -9.49
CA GLU A 243 -33.31 10.37 -8.14
C GLU A 243 -34.23 9.25 -7.67
N THR A 244 -34.84 8.51 -8.60
CA THR A 244 -35.81 7.45 -8.32
C THR A 244 -35.51 6.19 -9.11
N SER A 245 -35.99 5.07 -8.59
CA SER A 245 -36.03 3.81 -9.33
C SER A 245 -37.02 3.93 -10.49
N ILE A 246 -36.64 3.42 -11.66
CA ILE A 246 -37.45 3.46 -12.87
C ILE A 246 -38.49 2.33 -12.93
N GLY A 247 -38.46 1.40 -11.95
CA GLY A 247 -39.43 0.31 -11.80
C GLY A 247 -39.35 -0.82 -12.82
N VAL A 248 -38.36 -0.79 -13.71
CA VAL A 248 -38.01 -1.84 -14.67
C VAL A 248 -36.50 -2.02 -14.70
N ASP A 249 -36.05 -3.22 -14.99
CA ASP A 249 -34.62 -3.50 -15.16
C ASP A 249 -34.21 -3.22 -16.61
N LEU A 250 -33.25 -2.32 -16.80
CA LEU A 250 -32.68 -2.05 -18.12
C LEU A 250 -31.43 -2.91 -18.35
N PRO A 251 -31.24 -3.43 -19.59
CA PRO A 251 -29.98 -4.05 -19.95
C PRO A 251 -28.80 -3.08 -19.74
N VAL A 252 -27.67 -3.60 -19.24
CA VAL A 252 -26.43 -2.83 -19.16
C VAL A 252 -26.01 -2.36 -20.56
N GLY A 253 -25.58 -1.11 -20.66
CA GLY A 253 -25.24 -0.48 -21.94
C GLY A 253 -26.44 0.14 -22.69
N SER A 254 -27.61 0.23 -22.06
CA SER A 254 -28.73 1.00 -22.61
C SER A 254 -28.36 2.47 -22.77
N THR A 255 -28.83 3.08 -23.86
CA THR A 255 -28.60 4.50 -24.19
C THR A 255 -29.75 5.39 -23.73
N ALA A 256 -29.44 6.65 -23.45
CA ALA A 256 -30.40 7.66 -23.04
C ALA A 256 -29.98 9.04 -23.52
N GLY A 257 -30.97 9.89 -23.81
CA GLY A 257 -30.78 11.33 -23.91
C GLY A 257 -30.79 11.94 -22.51
N VAL A 258 -29.86 12.87 -22.26
CA VAL A 258 -29.76 13.58 -20.97
C VAL A 258 -29.67 15.08 -21.20
N ASP A 259 -30.64 15.82 -20.65
CA ASP A 259 -30.66 17.27 -20.64
C ASP A 259 -30.23 17.79 -19.27
N VAL A 260 -29.03 18.36 -19.18
CA VAL A 260 -28.51 18.97 -17.93
C VAL A 260 -28.91 20.44 -17.88
N THR A 261 -29.60 20.84 -16.81
CA THR A 261 -30.01 22.24 -16.61
C THR A 261 -28.83 23.05 -16.07
N GLY A 262 -28.17 23.82 -16.95
CA GLY A 262 -27.00 24.64 -16.63
C GLY A 262 -27.29 25.91 -15.80
N GLY A 263 -28.57 26.31 -15.72
CA GLY A 263 -29.05 27.44 -14.95
C GLY A 263 -30.58 27.55 -15.01
N GLU A 264 -31.18 28.08 -13.96
CA GLU A 264 -32.62 28.31 -13.86
C GLU A 264 -32.88 29.70 -13.27
N ALA A 265 -33.83 30.43 -13.87
CA ALA A 265 -34.30 31.72 -13.38
C ALA A 265 -35.83 31.70 -13.23
N LEU A 266 -36.32 31.83 -12.00
CA LEU A 266 -37.74 31.76 -11.67
C LEU A 266 -38.28 33.14 -11.31
N GLY A 267 -39.51 33.44 -11.74
CA GLY A 267 -40.18 34.71 -11.42
C GLY A 267 -39.58 35.94 -12.10
N VAL A 268 -38.96 35.75 -13.27
CA VAL A 268 -38.26 36.79 -14.02
C VAL A 268 -39.09 37.34 -15.18
N VAL A 269 -38.74 38.55 -15.64
CA VAL A 269 -39.31 39.13 -16.87
C VAL A 269 -38.60 38.52 -18.06
N LEU A 270 -39.36 37.91 -18.96
CA LEU A 270 -38.86 37.34 -20.21
C LEU A 270 -39.14 38.28 -21.36
N VAL A 271 -38.17 38.44 -22.26
CA VAL A 271 -38.33 39.14 -23.52
C VAL A 271 -38.00 38.19 -24.68
N PRO A 272 -38.80 38.16 -25.76
CA PRO A 272 -38.44 37.40 -26.94
C PRO A 272 -37.10 37.86 -27.50
N ILE A 273 -36.24 36.92 -27.91
CA ILE A 273 -34.91 37.26 -28.43
C ILE A 273 -35.01 38.13 -29.69
N SER A 274 -36.08 38.00 -30.46
CA SER A 274 -36.33 38.83 -31.64
C SER A 274 -36.50 40.33 -31.32
N ALA A 275 -36.86 40.69 -30.08
CA ALA A 275 -36.97 42.08 -29.65
C ALA A 275 -35.65 42.66 -29.11
N LEU A 276 -34.66 41.81 -28.80
CA LEU A 276 -33.36 42.24 -28.32
C LEU A 276 -32.49 42.73 -29.48
N LYS A 277 -31.86 43.89 -29.30
CA LYS A 277 -30.81 44.37 -30.19
C LYS A 277 -29.54 44.60 -29.40
N GLU A 278 -28.48 43.91 -29.80
CA GLU A 278 -27.15 44.16 -29.28
C GLU A 278 -26.56 45.38 -29.97
N VAL A 279 -26.23 46.42 -29.20
CA VAL A 279 -25.67 47.68 -29.71
C VAL A 279 -24.15 47.76 -29.53
N GLU A 280 -23.65 47.11 -28.48
CA GLU A 280 -22.23 46.91 -28.19
C GLU A 280 -22.08 45.52 -27.55
N PRO A 281 -20.89 44.89 -27.58
CA PRO A 281 -20.68 43.58 -26.95
C PRO A 281 -21.19 43.54 -25.51
N GLY A 282 -22.22 42.73 -25.27
CA GLY A 282 -22.86 42.56 -23.96
C GLY A 282 -23.78 43.71 -23.50
N LYS A 283 -24.10 44.67 -24.38
CA LYS A 283 -25.11 45.72 -24.12
C LYS A 283 -26.30 45.57 -25.05
N TYR A 284 -27.46 45.39 -24.44
CA TYR A 284 -28.71 45.14 -25.14
C TYR A 284 -29.69 46.30 -24.95
N ILE A 285 -30.44 46.59 -26.01
CA ILE A 285 -31.60 47.48 -25.97
C ILE A 285 -32.83 46.73 -26.50
N VAL A 286 -34.00 47.21 -26.08
CA VAL A 286 -35.29 46.88 -26.68
C VAL A 286 -36.03 48.15 -27.04
N TYR A 287 -37.06 48.04 -27.88
CA TYR A 287 -38.01 49.14 -28.09
C TYR A 287 -39.28 48.86 -27.31
N ILE A 288 -39.65 49.78 -26.43
CA ILE A 288 -40.93 49.76 -25.70
C ILE A 288 -41.88 50.80 -26.26
N LEU A 289 -43.18 50.48 -26.29
CA LEU A 289 -44.21 51.43 -26.71
C LEU A 289 -44.60 52.33 -25.53
N LYS A 290 -44.20 53.61 -25.58
CA LYS A 290 -44.64 54.66 -24.65
C LYS A 290 -45.50 55.66 -25.42
N ASN A 291 -46.76 55.82 -25.03
CA ASN A 291 -47.73 56.70 -25.71
C ASN A 291 -47.92 56.40 -27.21
N GLY A 292 -47.73 55.16 -27.63
CA GLY A 292 -47.85 54.74 -29.04
C GLY A 292 -46.59 54.94 -29.88
N GLU A 293 -45.51 55.49 -29.31
CA GLU A 293 -44.21 55.64 -29.99
C GLU A 293 -43.17 54.66 -29.44
N PRO A 294 -42.35 54.04 -30.31
CA PRO A 294 -41.27 53.15 -29.88
C PRO A 294 -40.11 53.96 -29.28
N VAL A 295 -39.77 53.67 -28.03
CA VAL A 295 -38.66 54.30 -27.30
C VAL A 295 -37.60 53.25 -26.97
N GLU A 296 -36.34 53.60 -27.21
CA GLU A 296 -35.20 52.76 -26.85
C GLU A 296 -35.06 52.65 -25.33
N GLN A 297 -34.99 51.42 -24.85
CA GLN A 297 -34.81 51.10 -23.45
C GLN A 297 -33.62 50.15 -23.32
N ALA A 298 -32.59 50.60 -22.61
CA ALA A 298 -31.46 49.75 -22.27
C ALA A 298 -31.91 48.66 -21.29
N VAL A 299 -31.48 47.43 -21.54
CA VAL A 299 -31.80 46.26 -20.73
C VAL A 299 -30.54 45.48 -20.37
N GLU A 300 -30.51 44.95 -19.16
CA GLU A 300 -29.52 43.99 -18.73
C GLU A 300 -30.14 42.60 -18.78
N ILE A 301 -29.51 41.70 -19.52
CA ILE A 301 -30.03 40.33 -19.69
C ILE A 301 -29.29 39.32 -18.81
N GLY A 302 -29.98 38.25 -18.46
CA GLY A 302 -29.48 37.12 -17.69
C GLY A 302 -29.33 35.86 -18.54
N LEU A 303 -29.95 34.78 -18.08
CA LEU A 303 -30.03 33.54 -18.86
C LEU A 303 -30.81 33.76 -20.15
N GLN A 304 -30.39 33.08 -21.22
CA GLN A 304 -31.05 33.12 -22.51
C GLN A 304 -31.21 31.69 -23.03
N ASP A 305 -32.40 31.38 -23.52
CA ASP A 305 -32.69 30.15 -24.25
C ASP A 305 -32.81 30.41 -25.76
N ILE A 306 -33.48 29.55 -26.51
CA ILE A 306 -33.63 29.70 -27.98
C ILE A 306 -34.71 30.73 -28.36
N LEU A 307 -35.64 31.03 -27.46
CA LEU A 307 -36.82 31.86 -27.72
C LEU A 307 -36.85 33.16 -26.91
N TYR A 308 -36.36 33.12 -25.67
CA TYR A 308 -36.46 34.19 -24.69
C TYR A 308 -35.12 34.47 -24.01
N ALA A 309 -34.96 35.71 -23.55
CA ALA A 309 -33.95 36.06 -22.57
C ALA A 309 -34.59 36.59 -21.29
N GLU A 310 -33.96 36.26 -20.17
CA GLU A 310 -34.20 36.87 -18.87
C GLU A 310 -33.77 38.34 -18.90
N VAL A 311 -34.62 39.22 -18.40
CA VAL A 311 -34.30 40.64 -18.19
C VAL A 311 -34.09 40.87 -16.69
N LYS A 312 -32.83 41.17 -16.32
CA LYS A 312 -32.43 41.50 -14.94
C LYS A 312 -32.80 42.92 -14.56
N SER A 313 -32.67 43.85 -15.50
CA SER A 313 -33.01 45.26 -15.28
C SER A 313 -33.39 45.97 -16.59
N GLY A 314 -34.15 47.06 -16.47
CA GLY A 314 -34.55 47.90 -17.61
C GLY A 314 -35.97 47.70 -18.12
N LEU A 315 -36.66 46.64 -17.72
CA LEU A 315 -38.08 46.40 -18.02
C LEU A 315 -38.88 45.95 -16.80
N GLN A 316 -40.19 46.18 -16.84
CA GLN A 316 -41.15 45.70 -15.87
C GLN A 316 -42.20 44.79 -16.53
N ALA A 317 -42.79 43.90 -15.72
CA ALA A 317 -43.91 43.09 -16.18
C ALA A 317 -45.07 43.99 -16.63
N GLY A 318 -45.53 43.80 -17.87
CA GLY A 318 -46.59 44.61 -18.49
C GLY A 318 -46.07 45.63 -19.52
N ASP A 319 -44.76 45.86 -19.61
CA ASP A 319 -44.19 46.67 -20.69
C ASP A 319 -44.42 45.99 -22.06
N ILE A 320 -44.87 46.79 -23.04
CA ILE A 320 -45.11 46.30 -24.41
C ILE A 320 -43.83 46.48 -25.22
N VAL A 321 -43.20 45.36 -25.55
CA VAL A 321 -41.98 45.30 -26.38
C VAL A 321 -42.31 45.09 -27.85
N VAL A 322 -41.56 45.76 -28.73
CA VAL A 322 -41.71 45.62 -30.18
C VAL A 322 -40.81 44.50 -30.68
N THR A 323 -41.40 43.43 -31.20
CA THR A 323 -40.67 42.23 -31.69
C THR A 323 -40.38 42.26 -33.18
N ASP A 324 -41.11 43.07 -33.95
CA ASP A 324 -40.92 43.24 -35.38
C ASP A 324 -41.42 44.63 -35.80
N VAL A 325 -40.68 45.33 -36.65
CA VAL A 325 -41.08 46.61 -37.24
C VAL A 325 -41.25 46.38 -38.73
N THR A 326 -42.47 45.99 -39.13
CA THR A 326 -42.80 45.90 -40.55
C THR A 326 -42.97 47.31 -41.09
N ALA A 327 -41.99 47.79 -41.87
CA ALA A 327 -42.16 49.03 -42.63
C ALA A 327 -43.25 48.81 -43.68
N VAL A 328 -44.44 49.38 -43.46
CA VAL A 328 -45.47 49.44 -44.49
C VAL A 328 -45.09 50.57 -45.44
N THR A 329 -44.38 50.24 -46.53
CA THR A 329 -44.17 51.18 -47.63
C THR A 329 -45.51 51.40 -48.33
N GLN A 330 -46.09 52.60 -48.20
CA GLN A 330 -47.20 53.05 -49.04
C GLN A 330 -46.69 53.53 -50.41
#